data_AF-A0AAE0GD61-F1
#
_entry.id   AF-A0AAE0GD61-F1
#
_cell.length_a   1.000
_cell.length_b   1.000
_cell.length_c   1.000
_cell.angle_alpha   90.00
_cell.angle_beta   90.00
_cell.angle_gamma   90.00
#
_symmetry.space_group_name_H-M   'P 1'
#
loop_
_entity.id
_entity.type
_entity.pdbx_description
1 polymer ?
#
loop_
_entity_poly.entity_id
_entity_poly.type
_entity_poly.pdbx_seq_one_letter_code
_entity_poly.pdbx_strand_id
1 'polypeptide(L)'
;MPGLITAGDSLAAAEIPKGAKIHPEKPSQEPPPQQRQRPRSDDSGHKRTTRPKAPPQVVDTFAQAKVAWGTYLKRMAVFSSRPPQEIYSVTIPWLPMVEIDWQNVKLLRELEVDTMELTRVWHPDKFLQKYGDRLVAAEREMILLQVTTISQVLNLARQQLAAPEI
;
A
#
# COMPACT_ATOMS: atom_id res chain seq x y z
N MET A 1 -37.80 -7.24 47.86
CA MET A 1 -37.30 -8.56 47.40
C MET A 1 -35.84 -8.40 46.98
N PRO A 2 -34.86 -8.56 47.88
CA PRO A 2 -33.44 -8.61 47.51
C PRO A 2 -33.07 -10.02 47.05
N GLY A 3 -32.63 -10.15 45.79
CA GLY A 3 -32.07 -11.39 45.23
C GLY A 3 -30.55 -11.31 45.19
N LEU A 4 -29.92 -11.99 46.14
CA LEU A 4 -28.51 -12.37 46.14
C LEU A 4 -28.21 -13.28 44.94
N ILE A 5 -27.07 -13.07 44.27
CA ILE A 5 -26.38 -14.16 43.55
C ILE A 5 -24.90 -14.09 43.87
N THR A 6 -24.37 -15.26 44.21
CA THR A 6 -23.08 -15.52 44.85
C THR A 6 -22.20 -16.34 43.92
N ALA A 7 -20.88 -16.11 44.03
CA ALA A 7 -19.77 -17.07 43.89
C ALA A 7 -19.34 -17.65 42.52
N GLY A 8 -18.01 -17.87 42.45
CA GLY A 8 -17.26 -18.72 41.51
C GLY A 8 -16.16 -17.93 40.80
N ASP A 9 -14.98 -17.68 41.35
CA ASP A 9 -13.92 -18.58 41.87
C ASP A 9 -13.30 -19.52 40.82
N SER A 10 -11.96 -19.40 40.71
CA SER A 10 -10.97 -20.36 40.19
C SER A 10 -10.90 -20.71 38.71
N LEU A 11 -9.76 -20.37 38.09
CA LEU A 11 -8.89 -21.24 37.28
C LEU A 11 -7.63 -20.43 36.92
N ALA A 12 -6.57 -20.54 37.72
CA ALA A 12 -5.50 -21.53 37.64
C ALA A 12 -4.51 -21.27 36.49
N ALA A 13 -3.26 -21.12 36.90
CA ALA A 13 -2.07 -20.88 36.10
C ALA A 13 -1.84 -21.96 35.03
N ALA A 14 -1.48 -21.52 33.84
CA ALA A 14 -0.87 -22.37 32.82
C ALA A 14 0.64 -22.13 32.81
N GLU A 15 1.37 -23.15 33.26
CA GLU A 15 2.82 -23.28 33.17
C GLU A 15 3.29 -23.24 31.70
N ILE A 16 4.32 -22.44 31.45
CA ILE A 16 5.04 -22.40 30.17
C ILE A 16 6.22 -23.38 30.28
N PRO A 17 6.30 -24.45 29.47
CA PRO A 17 7.47 -25.30 29.45
C PRO A 17 8.66 -24.58 28.81
N LYS A 18 9.74 -24.50 29.59
CA LYS A 18 11.10 -24.20 29.17
C LYS A 18 11.62 -25.29 28.23
N GLY A 19 12.33 -24.85 27.19
CA GLY A 19 13.39 -25.65 26.57
C GLY A 19 13.04 -26.17 25.18
N ALA A 20 13.47 -25.42 24.16
CA ALA A 20 13.79 -26.00 22.87
C ALA A 20 15.17 -25.51 22.45
N LYS A 21 16.04 -26.48 22.23
CA LYS A 21 17.47 -26.37 22.03
C LYS A 21 17.79 -25.75 20.68
N ILE A 22 18.80 -24.90 20.75
CA ILE A 22 19.68 -24.40 19.71
C ILE A 22 20.16 -25.56 18.83
N HIS A 23 19.91 -25.49 17.52
CA HIS A 23 20.64 -26.24 16.50
C HIS A 23 21.36 -25.23 15.61
N PRO A 24 22.71 -25.16 15.69
CA PRO A 24 23.51 -24.53 14.64
C PRO A 24 23.83 -25.53 13.53
N GLU A 25 24.34 -25.00 12.42
CA GLU A 25 24.95 -25.67 11.26
C GLU A 25 24.03 -26.26 10.17
N LYS A 26 23.97 -25.50 9.07
CA LYS A 26 24.58 -26.00 7.81
C LYS A 26 25.06 -24.82 6.96
N PRO A 27 26.38 -24.58 6.82
CA PRO A 27 26.90 -23.77 5.74
C PRO A 27 26.80 -24.59 4.44
N SER A 28 25.85 -24.23 3.59
CA SER A 28 25.72 -24.82 2.26
C SER A 28 26.79 -24.21 1.36
N GLN A 29 27.70 -25.08 0.90
CA GLN A 29 28.84 -24.77 0.05
C GLN A 29 28.45 -24.05 -1.25
N GLU A 30 29.13 -22.94 -1.50
CA GLU A 30 29.25 -22.28 -2.81
C GLU A 30 30.11 -23.16 -3.75
N PRO A 31 29.67 -23.44 -4.99
CA PRO A 31 30.54 -24.03 -6.00
C PRO A 31 31.48 -22.99 -6.63
N PRO A 32 32.69 -23.40 -7.08
CA PRO A 32 33.79 -22.54 -7.48
C PRO A 32 33.59 -21.79 -8.82
N PRO A 33 34.36 -20.72 -9.07
CA PRO A 33 34.26 -19.91 -10.28
C PRO A 33 34.83 -20.64 -11.51
N GLN A 34 34.00 -20.91 -12.51
CA GLN A 34 34.47 -21.35 -13.82
C GLN A 34 35.07 -20.18 -14.61
N GLN A 35 36.38 -20.26 -14.77
CA GLN A 35 37.18 -19.43 -15.67
C GLN A 35 36.79 -19.66 -17.14
N ARG A 36 36.66 -18.53 -17.83
CA ARG A 36 37.13 -18.22 -19.20
C ARG A 36 36.80 -19.22 -20.31
N GLN A 37 36.10 -18.70 -21.32
CA GLN A 37 36.63 -18.68 -22.68
C GLN A 37 36.03 -17.51 -23.48
N ARG A 38 36.92 -16.67 -24.00
CA ARG A 38 36.60 -15.69 -25.06
C ARG A 38 36.50 -16.45 -26.38
N PRO A 39 35.49 -16.18 -27.21
CA PRO A 39 35.64 -16.30 -28.65
C PRO A 39 35.86 -14.94 -29.28
N ARG A 40 36.77 -14.96 -30.25
CA ARG A 40 37.17 -13.89 -31.15
C ARG A 40 35.99 -13.31 -31.92
N SER A 41 36.20 -12.06 -32.30
CA SER A 41 35.50 -11.31 -33.33
C SER A 41 35.11 -12.17 -34.53
N ASP A 42 33.86 -12.06 -34.93
CA ASP A 42 33.53 -12.19 -36.34
C ASP A 42 32.79 -10.94 -36.81
N ASP A 43 33.35 -10.42 -37.89
CA ASP A 43 32.96 -9.26 -38.65
C ASP A 43 31.65 -9.56 -39.37
N SER A 44 30.61 -8.79 -39.08
CA SER A 44 29.38 -8.79 -39.87
C SER A 44 28.77 -7.42 -39.78
N GLY A 45 29.14 -6.59 -40.77
CA GLY A 45 28.58 -5.28 -41.01
C GLY A 45 27.05 -5.34 -41.11
N HIS A 46 26.39 -5.04 -40.01
CA HIS A 46 25.00 -4.60 -40.02
C HIS A 46 24.99 -3.09 -40.01
N LYS A 47 24.64 -2.52 -41.16
CA LYS A 47 24.19 -1.14 -41.31
C LYS A 47 23.07 -0.91 -40.29
N ARG A 48 23.44 -0.41 -39.11
CA ARG A 48 22.50 0.17 -38.16
C ARG A 48 21.89 1.37 -38.85
N THR A 49 20.72 1.16 -39.42
CA THR A 49 19.76 2.24 -39.66
C THR A 49 19.61 2.96 -38.33
N THR A 50 20.14 4.18 -38.28
CA THR A 50 19.96 5.11 -37.17
C THR A 50 18.48 5.46 -37.14
N ARG A 51 17.69 4.60 -36.49
CA ARG A 51 16.30 4.89 -36.16
C ARG A 51 16.33 6.21 -35.39
N PRO A 52 15.66 7.27 -35.87
CA PRO A 52 15.58 8.52 -35.12
C PRO A 52 15.01 8.18 -33.75
N LYS A 53 15.84 8.40 -32.72
CA LYS A 53 15.48 8.23 -31.32
C LYS A 53 14.45 9.31 -31.05
N ALA A 54 13.17 8.95 -31.15
CA ALA A 54 12.08 9.84 -30.77
C ALA A 54 12.42 10.42 -29.39
N PRO A 55 12.33 11.75 -29.21
CA PRO A 55 12.57 12.35 -27.91
C PRO A 55 11.69 11.63 -26.88
N PRO A 56 12.20 11.35 -25.66
CA PRO A 56 11.36 10.79 -24.61
C PRO A 56 10.15 11.70 -24.49
N GLN A 57 8.97 11.15 -24.79
CA GLN A 57 7.73 11.88 -24.57
C GLN A 57 7.66 12.10 -23.07
N VAL A 58 8.03 13.32 -22.66
CA VAL A 58 7.73 13.85 -21.34
C VAL A 58 6.22 14.04 -21.35
N VAL A 59 5.52 12.92 -21.21
CA VAL A 59 4.08 12.93 -21.03
C VAL A 59 3.80 13.73 -19.77
N ASP A 60 2.93 14.74 -19.88
CA ASP A 60 2.55 15.60 -18.77
C ASP A 60 2.07 14.74 -17.60
N THR A 61 2.96 14.53 -16.63
CA THR A 61 2.71 13.74 -15.41
C THR A 61 1.48 14.28 -14.68
N PHE A 62 1.27 15.60 -14.72
CA PHE A 62 0.12 16.27 -14.16
C PHE A 62 -1.20 15.88 -14.84
N ALA A 63 -1.25 15.90 -16.18
CA ALA A 63 -2.45 15.54 -16.93
C ALA A 63 -2.84 14.08 -16.68
N GLN A 64 -1.85 13.18 -16.64
CA GLN A 64 -2.08 11.78 -16.31
C GLN A 64 -2.58 11.60 -14.87
N ALA A 65 -1.96 12.29 -13.91
CA ALA A 65 -2.38 12.28 -12.52
C ALA A 65 -3.82 12.78 -12.35
N LYS A 66 -4.20 13.86 -13.05
CA LYS A 66 -5.57 14.40 -13.05
C LYS A 66 -6.59 13.38 -13.57
N VAL A 67 -6.25 12.68 -14.65
CA VAL A 67 -7.12 11.61 -15.21
C VAL A 67 -7.23 10.43 -14.25
N ALA A 68 -6.11 9.99 -13.67
CA ALA A 68 -6.09 8.92 -12.66
C ALA A 68 -6.92 9.29 -11.44
N TRP A 69 -6.82 10.54 -10.97
CA TRP A 69 -7.59 11.07 -9.86
C TRP A 69 -9.09 11.12 -10.15
N GLY A 70 -9.47 11.64 -11.32
CA GLY A 70 -10.87 11.64 -11.75
C GLY A 70 -11.45 10.23 -11.88
N THR A 71 -10.65 9.26 -12.30
CA THR A 71 -11.04 7.84 -12.36
C THR A 71 -11.20 7.25 -10.97
N TYR A 72 -10.29 7.57 -10.05
CA TYR A 72 -10.36 7.17 -8.65
C TYR A 72 -11.65 7.66 -7.99
N LEU A 73 -11.98 8.95 -8.12
CA LEU A 73 -13.20 9.52 -7.52
C LEU A 73 -14.47 8.82 -8.02
N LYS A 74 -14.55 8.55 -9.33
CA LYS A 74 -15.67 7.79 -9.91
C LYS A 74 -15.75 6.38 -9.33
N ARG A 75 -14.63 5.67 -9.20
CA ARG A 75 -14.59 4.33 -8.62
C ARG A 75 -14.95 4.34 -7.13
N MET A 76 -14.49 5.34 -6.38
CA MET A 76 -14.79 5.51 -4.96
C MET A 76 -16.27 5.82 -4.72
N ALA A 77 -16.90 6.64 -5.57
CA ALA A 77 -18.33 6.90 -5.53
C ALA A 77 -19.14 5.60 -5.73
N VAL A 78 -18.79 4.83 -6.77
CA VAL A 78 -19.42 3.53 -7.04
C VAL A 78 -19.19 2.54 -5.90
N PHE A 79 -17.96 2.48 -5.36
CA PHE A 79 -17.62 1.60 -4.24
C PHE A 79 -18.45 1.93 -2.99
N SER A 80 -18.59 3.23 -2.68
CA SER A 80 -19.35 3.71 -1.53
C SER A 80 -20.85 3.46 -1.65
N SER A 81 -21.40 3.40 -2.86
CA SER A 81 -22.83 3.16 -3.11
C SER A 81 -23.20 1.69 -3.29
N ARG A 82 -22.22 0.76 -3.27
CA ARG A 82 -22.50 -0.67 -3.46
C ARG A 82 -23.28 -1.27 -2.29
N PRO A 83 -24.23 -2.19 -2.56
CA PRO A 83 -24.93 -2.93 -1.53
C PRO A 83 -23.94 -3.74 -0.67
N PRO A 84 -24.36 -4.21 0.51
CA PRO A 84 -23.53 -5.05 1.37
C PRO A 84 -23.15 -6.32 0.61
N GLN A 85 -21.90 -6.35 0.16
CA GLN A 85 -21.20 -7.46 -0.45
C GLN A 85 -19.82 -7.52 0.17
N GLU A 86 -19.25 -8.72 0.21
CA GLU A 86 -17.87 -8.93 0.64
C GLU A 86 -16.90 -8.05 -0.16
N ILE A 87 -16.04 -7.37 0.57
CA ILE A 87 -15.02 -6.47 0.07
C ILE A 87 -13.69 -7.21 0.10
N TYR A 88 -13.12 -7.35 -1.08
CA TYR A 88 -11.79 -7.88 -1.32
C TYR A 88 -10.84 -6.71 -1.60
N SER A 89 -9.56 -6.87 -1.33
CA SER A 89 -8.50 -5.90 -1.57
C SER A 89 -8.50 -5.41 -3.02
N VAL A 90 -8.72 -6.31 -3.98
CA VAL A 90 -8.79 -5.97 -5.42
C VAL A 90 -9.97 -5.10 -5.80
N THR A 91 -11.02 -5.05 -4.96
CA THR A 91 -12.24 -4.28 -5.23
C THR A 91 -12.19 -2.87 -4.64
N ILE A 92 -11.27 -2.64 -3.69
CA ILE A 92 -11.09 -1.34 -3.07
C ILE A 92 -10.43 -0.42 -4.10
N PRO A 93 -11.01 0.74 -4.41
CA PRO A 93 -10.38 1.72 -5.27
C PRO A 93 -9.27 2.41 -4.49
N TRP A 94 -8.08 1.82 -4.50
CA TRP A 94 -6.91 2.39 -3.86
C TRP A 94 -6.58 3.75 -4.49
N LEU A 95 -6.06 4.66 -3.66
CA LEU A 95 -5.55 5.93 -4.17
C LEU A 95 -4.51 5.66 -5.26
N PRO A 96 -4.52 6.42 -6.37
CA PRO A 96 -3.57 6.24 -7.48
C PRO A 96 -2.13 6.66 -7.10
N MET A 97 -1.79 6.64 -5.81
CA MET A 97 -0.59 7.22 -5.24
C MET A 97 0.04 6.27 -4.20
N VAL A 98 0.33 5.03 -4.56
CA VAL A 98 1.08 4.15 -3.62
C VAL A 98 2.54 4.61 -3.47
N GLU A 99 2.99 5.58 -4.25
CA GLU A 99 4.27 6.28 -4.07
C GLU A 99 4.02 7.78 -3.80
N ILE A 100 3.34 8.17 -2.72
CA ILE A 100 3.32 9.59 -2.31
C ILE A 100 4.70 9.93 -1.76
N ASP A 101 5.63 10.23 -2.68
CA ASP A 101 6.80 11.05 -2.38
C ASP A 101 6.38 12.51 -2.23
N TRP A 102 7.24 13.30 -1.60
CA TRP A 102 7.05 14.75 -1.35
C TRP A 102 6.61 15.55 -2.59
N GLN A 103 6.98 15.11 -3.81
CA GLN A 103 6.56 15.72 -5.07
C GLN A 103 5.05 15.66 -5.31
N ASN A 104 4.39 14.64 -4.76
CA ASN A 104 2.97 14.40 -4.92
C ASN A 104 2.08 15.24 -4.00
N VAL A 105 2.65 15.88 -2.96
CA VAL A 105 1.91 16.84 -2.12
C VAL A 105 1.57 18.11 -2.91
N LYS A 106 2.48 18.57 -3.78
CA LYS A 106 2.20 19.70 -4.69
C LYS A 106 1.09 19.37 -5.67
N LEU A 107 1.11 18.14 -6.21
CA LEU A 107 0.08 17.64 -7.09
C LEU A 107 -1.31 17.62 -6.40
N LEU A 108 -1.39 17.24 -5.12
CA LEU A 108 -2.66 17.31 -4.36
C LEU A 108 -3.19 18.75 -4.24
N ARG A 109 -2.30 19.73 -4.07
CA ARG A 109 -2.65 21.17 -4.08
C ARG A 109 -3.15 21.61 -5.45
N GLU A 110 -2.43 21.28 -6.51
CA GLU A 110 -2.78 21.65 -7.90
C GLU A 110 -4.05 20.95 -8.41
N LEU A 111 -4.35 19.76 -7.89
CA LEU A 111 -5.59 19.03 -8.17
C LEU A 111 -6.76 19.51 -7.30
N GLU A 112 -6.55 20.51 -6.44
CA GLU A 112 -7.56 21.06 -5.51
C GLU A 112 -8.27 19.98 -4.69
N VAL A 113 -7.52 18.95 -4.31
CA VAL A 113 -8.07 17.80 -3.61
C VAL A 113 -8.31 18.16 -2.15
N ASP A 114 -9.54 17.95 -1.67
CA ASP A 114 -9.84 18.06 -0.25
C ASP A 114 -9.17 16.90 0.52
N THR A 115 -7.94 17.16 0.96
CA THR A 115 -7.16 16.23 1.79
C THR A 115 -7.85 15.92 3.12
N MET A 116 -8.71 16.81 3.63
CA MET A 116 -9.44 16.59 4.87
C MET A 116 -10.55 15.56 4.67
N GLU A 117 -11.25 15.61 3.54
CA GLU A 117 -12.24 14.59 3.16
C GLU A 117 -11.56 13.23 2.96
N LEU A 118 -10.43 13.18 2.25
CA LEU A 118 -9.67 11.93 2.08
C LEU A 118 -9.22 11.32 3.39
N THR A 119 -8.67 12.12 4.31
CA THR A 119 -8.24 11.63 5.63
C THR A 119 -9.42 11.04 6.40
N ARG A 120 -10.63 11.62 6.28
CA ARG A 120 -11.84 11.07 6.92
C ARG A 120 -12.26 9.74 6.32
N VAL A 121 -12.22 9.61 4.99
CA VAL A 121 -12.61 8.38 4.28
C VAL A 121 -11.62 7.25 4.55
N TRP A 122 -10.33 7.54 4.52
CA TRP A 122 -9.24 6.57 4.70
C TRP A 122 -8.76 6.46 6.14
N HIS A 123 -9.44 7.07 7.12
CA HIS A 123 -9.12 6.85 8.51
C HIS A 123 -9.44 5.39 8.89
N PRO A 124 -8.52 4.64 9.53
CA PRO A 124 -8.71 3.21 9.80
C PRO A 124 -10.00 2.93 10.59
N ASP A 125 -10.29 3.75 11.61
CA ASP A 125 -11.53 3.65 12.39
C ASP A 125 -12.79 3.91 11.53
N LYS A 126 -12.80 4.96 10.69
CA LYS A 126 -13.96 5.29 9.85
C LYS A 126 -14.17 4.28 8.73
N PHE A 127 -13.07 3.77 8.19
CA PHE A 127 -13.09 2.70 7.21
C PHE A 127 -13.67 1.42 7.82
N LEU A 128 -13.22 1.02 9.02
CA LEU A 128 -13.78 -0.13 9.74
C LEU A 128 -15.24 0.07 10.12
N GLN A 129 -15.62 1.26 10.59
CA GLN A 129 -17.00 1.56 10.93
C GLN A 129 -17.94 1.40 9.72
N LYS A 130 -17.48 1.77 8.51
CA LYS A 130 -18.30 1.74 7.30
C LYS A 130 -18.25 0.42 6.54
N TYR A 131 -17.09 -0.24 6.52
CA TYR A 131 -16.84 -1.41 5.67
C TYR A 131 -16.41 -2.66 6.45
N GLY A 132 -16.18 -2.56 7.76
CA GLY A 132 -15.59 -3.61 8.59
C GLY A 132 -16.34 -4.94 8.51
N ASP A 133 -17.67 -4.91 8.59
CA ASP A 133 -18.53 -6.10 8.53
C ASP A 133 -18.51 -6.78 7.16
N ARG A 134 -18.04 -6.06 6.13
CA ARG A 134 -17.97 -6.54 4.74
C ARG A 134 -16.57 -7.02 4.38
N LEU A 135 -15.55 -6.78 5.21
CA LEU A 135 -14.19 -7.20 4.90
C LEU A 135 -14.05 -8.71 5.06
N VAL A 136 -13.49 -9.36 4.04
CA VAL A 136 -13.16 -10.78 4.12
C VAL A 136 -12.07 -10.99 5.16
N ALA A 137 -12.28 -11.92 6.09
CA ALA A 137 -11.38 -12.13 7.24
C ALA A 137 -9.93 -12.42 6.80
N ALA A 138 -9.73 -13.14 5.70
CA ALA A 138 -8.41 -13.48 5.17
C ALA A 138 -7.59 -12.27 4.69
N GLU A 139 -8.25 -11.20 4.21
CA GLU A 139 -7.57 -10.01 3.66
C GLU A 139 -7.68 -8.80 4.59
N ARG A 140 -8.44 -8.91 5.68
CA ARG A 140 -8.76 -7.80 6.59
C ARG A 140 -7.51 -7.09 7.11
N GLU A 141 -6.54 -7.84 7.61
CA GLU A 141 -5.31 -7.25 8.18
C GLU A 141 -4.49 -6.50 7.13
N MET A 142 -4.35 -7.08 5.93
CA MET A 142 -3.65 -6.45 4.81
C MET A 142 -4.34 -5.15 4.37
N ILE A 143 -5.67 -5.18 4.24
CA ILE A 143 -6.46 -4.00 3.88
C ILE A 143 -6.29 -2.89 4.93
N LEU A 144 -6.35 -3.24 6.21
CA LEU A 144 -6.19 -2.27 7.29
C LEU A 144 -4.78 -1.68 7.36
N LEU A 145 -3.75 -2.49 7.10
CA LEU A 145 -2.39 -2.01 7.01
C LEU A 145 -2.28 -0.94 5.91
N GLN A 146 -2.82 -1.22 4.72
CA GLN A 146 -2.78 -0.29 3.59
C GLN A 146 -3.59 0.99 3.85
N VAL A 147 -4.78 0.88 4.46
CA VAL A 147 -5.60 2.03 4.90
C VAL A 147 -4.82 2.87 5.91
N THR A 148 -4.10 2.24 6.84
CA THR A 148 -3.27 2.94 7.83
C THR A 148 -2.12 3.70 7.18
N THR A 149 -1.41 3.06 6.24
CA THR A 149 -0.35 3.72 5.46
C THR A 149 -0.89 4.93 4.71
N ILE A 150 -2.03 4.79 4.03
CA ILE A 150 -2.68 5.90 3.32
C ILE A 150 -3.01 7.04 4.29
N SER A 151 -3.61 6.73 5.44
CA SER A 151 -3.98 7.74 6.45
C SER A 151 -2.75 8.51 6.96
N GLN A 152 -1.65 7.82 7.25
CA GLN A 152 -0.39 8.45 7.69
C GLN A 152 0.15 9.41 6.64
N VAL A 153 0.18 8.97 5.39
CA VAL A 153 0.65 9.78 4.26
C VAL A 153 -0.23 11.01 4.03
N LEU A 154 -1.55 10.87 4.09
CA LEU A 154 -2.48 12.01 3.97
C LEU A 154 -2.31 13.01 5.13
N ASN A 155 -2.05 12.53 6.34
CA ASN A 155 -1.75 13.39 7.49
C ASN A 155 -0.46 14.18 7.29
N LEU A 156 0.59 13.56 6.77
CA LEU A 156 1.83 14.24 6.41
C LEU A 156 1.60 15.28 5.31
N ALA A 157 0.90 14.91 4.23
CA ALA A 157 0.55 15.84 3.15
C ALA A 157 -0.21 17.06 3.68
N ARG A 158 -1.17 16.85 4.58
CA ARG A 158 -1.94 17.94 5.22
C ARG A 158 -1.07 18.85 6.06
N GLN A 159 -0.16 18.30 6.87
CA GLN A 159 0.77 19.11 7.68
C GLN A 159 1.66 19.99 6.79
N GLN A 160 2.14 19.45 5.67
CA GLN A 160 2.96 20.19 4.70
C GLN A 160 2.15 21.28 3.98
N LEU A 161 0.90 21.00 3.60
CA LEU A 161 0.04 21.99 2.95
C LEU A 161 -0.36 23.14 3.89
N ALA A 162 -0.43 22.87 5.20
CA ALA A 162 -0.76 23.84 6.23
C ALA A 162 0.45 24.66 6.71
N ALA A 163 1.68 24.21 6.46
CA ALA A 163 2.88 24.97 6.77
C ALA A 163 3.02 26.14 5.79
N PRO A 164 3.10 27.40 6.25
CA PRO A 164 3.46 28.51 5.38
C PRO A 164 4.91 28.33 4.90
N GLU A 165 5.17 28.50 3.61
CA GLU A 165 6.54 28.59 3.08
C GLU A 165 7.23 29.75 3.81
N ILE A 166 8.31 29.44 4.55
CA ILE A 166 9.18 30.42 5.23
C ILE A 166 10.19 30.96 4.22
#